data_AF-A0A1Y3N264-F1
#
_entry.id   AF-A0A1Y3N264-F1
#
_cell.length_a   1.000
_cell.length_b   1.000
_cell.length_c   1.000
_cell.angle_alpha   90.00
_cell.angle_beta   90.00
_cell.angle_gamma   90.00
#
_symmetry.space_group_name_H-M   'P 1'
#
loop_
_entity.id
_entity.type
_entity.pdbx_description
1 polymer ?
#
loop_
_entity_poly.entity_id
_entity_poly.type
_entity_poly.pdbx_seq_one_letter_code
_entity_poly.pdbx_strand_id
1 'polypeptide(L)'
;MNVQALNSTDYTCLSLLSSSVCTEWPNNFVSVSSKWTVSMLDADLKTWKDSSWHIKDFNSNYGCFWNGKGLQYLYTFSCSRMLFEESNDCNNISNRGVELSRSNVIPICKTTCEAYFNSLRSIFNDENQCPLSSKSYIKLLIKNNAKTILDKNDEELIRLNDAYINKALNARIKTLEDISKYCNEYSTEDNCINDVVDERNFCG
;
A
#
# COMPACT_ATOMS: atom_id res chain seq x y z
N MET A 1 -0.03 -41.85 6.83
CA MET A 1 -1.10 -40.84 6.92
C MET A 1 -0.43 -39.49 7.08
N ASN A 2 -0.33 -38.72 6.00
CA ASN A 2 0.23 -37.36 6.03
C ASN A 2 -0.87 -36.42 6.53
N VAL A 3 -0.69 -35.87 7.73
CA VAL A 3 -1.51 -34.77 8.22
C VAL A 3 -1.10 -33.53 7.43
N GLN A 4 -1.85 -33.19 6.40
CA GLN A 4 -1.82 -31.85 5.83
C GLN A 4 -2.36 -30.90 6.90
N ALA A 5 -1.51 -30.02 7.42
CA ALA A 5 -1.98 -28.85 8.15
C ALA A 5 -2.74 -27.95 7.17
N LEU A 6 -4.07 -28.09 7.15
CA LEU A 6 -4.97 -27.10 6.57
C LEU A 6 -4.87 -25.85 7.45
N ASN A 7 -3.89 -24.98 7.19
CA ASN A 7 -4.01 -23.57 7.55
C ASN A 7 -5.07 -22.98 6.61
N SER A 8 -6.35 -23.28 6.83
CA SER A 8 -7.41 -22.50 6.21
C SER A 8 -7.42 -21.16 6.94
N THR A 9 -6.78 -20.15 6.37
CA THR A 9 -7.17 -18.78 6.66
C THR A 9 -8.62 -18.67 6.20
N ASP A 10 -9.52 -18.70 7.18
CA ASP A 10 -10.94 -18.50 6.95
C ASP A 10 -11.13 -17.05 6.50
N TYR A 11 -11.71 -16.87 5.31
CA TYR A 11 -11.95 -15.56 4.69
C TYR A 11 -13.45 -15.26 4.70
N THR A 12 -13.80 -13.99 4.85
CA THR A 12 -15.18 -13.52 4.82
C THR A 12 -15.32 -12.27 3.97
N CYS A 13 -16.53 -12.04 3.47
CA CYS A 13 -16.90 -10.83 2.76
C CYS A 13 -17.38 -9.78 3.75
N LEU A 14 -16.48 -8.88 4.12
CA LEU A 14 -16.76 -7.80 5.04
C LEU A 14 -17.45 -6.65 4.31
N SER A 15 -18.65 -6.28 4.76
CA SER A 15 -19.41 -5.16 4.19
C SER A 15 -18.78 -3.82 4.54
N LEU A 16 -18.65 -2.92 3.56
CA LEU A 16 -18.14 -1.55 3.75
C LEU A 16 -19.21 -0.54 4.19
N LEU A 17 -20.47 -0.96 4.39
CA LEU A 17 -21.59 -0.07 4.72
C LEU A 17 -21.34 0.85 5.94
N SER A 18 -20.56 0.37 6.90
CA SER A 18 -20.23 1.10 8.13
C SER A 18 -18.78 1.60 8.16
N SER A 19 -18.06 1.53 7.03
CA SER A 19 -16.68 2.01 6.96
C SER A 19 -16.66 3.53 7.00
N SER A 20 -15.84 4.05 7.90
CA SER A 20 -15.51 5.47 8.02
C SER A 20 -14.39 5.90 7.07
N VAL A 21 -13.66 4.96 6.46
CA VAL A 21 -12.55 5.23 5.53
C VAL A 21 -12.99 5.05 4.08
N CYS A 22 -13.63 3.92 3.75
CA CYS A 22 -14.05 3.56 2.40
C CYS A 22 -15.50 4.02 2.11
N THR A 23 -15.84 5.26 2.49
CA THR A 23 -17.22 5.78 2.50
C THR A 23 -17.91 5.82 1.14
N GLU A 24 -17.13 5.86 0.07
CA GLU A 24 -17.63 5.95 -1.32
C GLU A 24 -18.13 4.60 -1.87
N TRP A 25 -17.90 3.50 -1.15
CA TRP A 25 -18.31 2.15 -1.53
C TRP A 25 -19.22 1.45 -0.50
N PRO A 26 -20.29 2.09 0.00
CA PRO A 26 -21.07 1.57 1.12
C PRO A 26 -21.81 0.26 0.80
N ASN A 27 -22.01 -0.05 -0.48
CA ASN A 27 -22.72 -1.26 -0.93
C ASN A 27 -21.78 -2.39 -1.38
N ASN A 28 -20.47 -2.23 -1.16
CA ASN A 28 -19.47 -3.20 -1.58
C ASN A 28 -18.87 -3.99 -0.41
N PHE A 29 -18.15 -5.04 -0.76
CA PHE A 29 -17.57 -6.00 0.18
C PHE A 29 -16.10 -6.23 -0.13
N VAL A 30 -15.30 -6.48 0.90
CA VAL A 30 -13.88 -6.84 0.75
C VAL A 30 -13.61 -8.21 1.35
N SER A 31 -12.77 -8.99 0.68
CA SER A 31 -12.29 -10.27 1.19
C SER A 31 -11.23 -10.04 2.25
N VAL A 32 -11.52 -10.44 3.49
CA VAL A 32 -10.62 -10.28 4.65
C VAL A 32 -10.63 -11.55 5.48
N SER A 33 -9.68 -11.69 6.41
CA SER A 33 -9.75 -12.78 7.39
C SER A 33 -11.05 -12.71 8.19
N SER A 34 -11.68 -13.85 8.49
CA SER A 34 -12.98 -13.93 9.18
C SER A 34 -13.03 -13.29 10.57
N LYS A 35 -11.87 -12.95 11.14
CA LYS A 35 -11.76 -12.21 12.42
C LYS A 35 -11.83 -10.69 12.25
N TRP A 36 -11.73 -10.17 11.03
CA TRP A 36 -11.71 -8.74 10.79
C TRP A 36 -13.12 -8.16 10.90
N THR A 37 -13.21 -7.02 11.58
CA THR A 37 -14.40 -6.17 11.60
C THR A 37 -14.14 -4.91 10.78
N VAL A 38 -15.19 -4.19 10.41
CA VAL A 38 -15.05 -2.90 9.71
C VAL A 38 -14.21 -1.92 10.52
N SER A 39 -14.38 -1.89 11.85
CA SER A 39 -13.56 -1.05 12.72
C SER A 39 -12.08 -1.43 12.70
N MET A 40 -11.74 -2.71 12.54
CA MET A 40 -10.35 -3.16 12.43
C MET A 40 -9.75 -2.75 11.08
N LEU A 41 -10.51 -2.91 10.00
CA LEU A 41 -10.11 -2.46 8.66
C LEU A 41 -9.85 -0.95 8.64
N ASP A 42 -10.79 -0.17 9.15
CA ASP A 42 -10.67 1.29 9.21
C ASP A 42 -9.48 1.73 10.07
N ALA A 43 -9.25 1.07 11.21
CA ALA A 43 -8.12 1.36 12.08
C ALA A 43 -6.78 1.03 11.40
N ASP A 44 -6.71 -0.09 10.68
CA ASP A 44 -5.51 -0.49 9.93
C ASP A 44 -5.19 0.54 8.84
N LEU A 45 -6.18 0.90 8.01
CA LEU A 45 -6.04 1.93 6.99
C LEU A 45 -5.62 3.28 7.58
N LYS A 46 -6.31 3.75 8.63
CA LYS A 46 -6.01 5.04 9.28
C LYS A 46 -4.60 5.07 9.86
N THR A 47 -4.18 3.98 10.50
CA THR A 47 -2.86 3.92 11.16
C THR A 47 -1.71 3.60 10.20
N TRP A 48 -1.96 3.26 8.93
CA TRP A 48 -0.90 2.87 8.01
C TRP A 48 0.18 3.94 7.82
N LYS A 49 -0.18 5.20 7.59
CA LYS A 49 0.82 6.26 7.39
C LYS A 49 1.35 6.88 8.68
N ASP A 50 0.63 6.72 9.79
CA ASP A 50 0.94 7.36 11.08
C ASP A 50 1.55 6.41 12.13
N SER A 51 1.47 5.09 11.89
CA SER A 51 2.01 4.07 12.79
C SER A 51 3.51 3.92 12.62
N SER A 52 4.24 3.96 13.73
CA SER A 52 5.67 3.66 13.76
C SER A 52 6.00 2.27 13.21
N TRP A 53 5.08 1.30 13.35
CA TRP A 53 5.26 -0.04 12.81
C TRP A 53 5.19 -0.05 11.28
N HIS A 54 4.16 0.56 10.70
CA HIS A 54 3.99 0.63 9.25
C HIS A 54 5.07 1.48 8.57
N ILE A 55 5.46 2.61 9.17
CA ILE A 55 6.60 3.41 8.70
C ILE A 55 7.89 2.58 8.72
N LYS A 56 8.12 1.80 9.78
CA LYS A 56 9.29 0.91 9.87
C LYS A 56 9.24 -0.20 8.83
N ASP A 57 8.08 -0.80 8.60
CA ASP A 57 7.89 -1.84 7.58
C ASP A 57 8.15 -1.30 6.17
N PHE A 58 7.57 -0.14 5.84
CA PHE A 58 7.85 0.59 4.60
C PHE A 58 9.35 0.83 4.42
N ASN A 59 10.00 1.40 5.44
CA ASN A 59 11.43 1.71 5.41
C ASN A 59 12.29 0.46 5.26
N SER A 60 11.91 -0.65 5.89
CA SER A 60 12.60 -1.93 5.78
C SER A 60 12.45 -2.55 4.39
N ASN A 61 11.25 -2.51 3.81
CA ASN A 61 10.96 -3.10 2.50
C ASN A 61 11.55 -2.30 1.34
N TYR A 62 11.60 -0.97 1.49
CA TYR A 62 12.06 -0.06 0.43
C TYR A 62 13.42 0.56 0.71
N GLY A 63 14.13 0.22 1.79
CA GLY A 63 15.45 0.79 2.08
C GLY A 63 15.41 2.31 2.24
N CYS A 64 14.37 2.81 2.92
CA CYS A 64 14.09 4.23 3.08
C CYS A 64 14.13 4.67 4.55
N PHE A 65 13.99 5.97 4.76
CA PHE A 65 13.86 6.69 6.03
C PHE A 65 12.64 7.64 5.95
N TRP A 66 11.57 7.18 5.31
CA TRP A 66 10.29 7.88 5.21
C TRP A 66 9.69 8.13 6.60
N ASN A 67 8.97 9.23 6.74
CA ASN A 67 8.45 9.73 8.02
C ASN A 67 6.91 9.69 8.13
N GLY A 68 6.23 9.01 7.20
CA GLY A 68 4.76 8.94 7.18
C GLY A 68 4.06 10.02 6.34
N LYS A 69 4.78 11.03 5.83
CA LYS A 69 4.18 12.20 5.15
C LYS A 69 4.35 12.19 3.64
N GLY A 70 3.54 13.01 2.96
CA GLY A 70 3.68 13.28 1.53
C GLY A 70 2.99 12.29 0.59
N LEU A 71 2.45 11.18 1.11
CA LEU A 71 1.63 10.25 0.33
C LEU A 71 0.20 10.78 0.21
N GLN A 72 -0.28 10.93 -1.02
CA GLN A 72 -1.62 11.45 -1.32
C GLN A 72 -2.53 10.32 -1.79
N TYR A 73 -3.82 10.38 -1.47
CA TYR A 73 -4.82 9.40 -1.92
C TYR A 73 -4.56 7.95 -1.50
N LEU A 74 -3.83 7.74 -0.39
CA LEU A 74 -3.56 6.41 0.15
C LEU A 74 -4.83 5.65 0.48
N TYR A 75 -5.80 6.29 1.15
CA TYR A 75 -7.02 5.61 1.57
C TYR A 75 -7.90 5.32 0.36
N THR A 76 -8.06 6.28 -0.55
CA THR A 76 -8.80 6.09 -1.80
C THR A 76 -8.20 4.96 -2.63
N PHE A 77 -6.87 4.95 -2.81
CA PHE A 77 -6.18 3.90 -3.55
C PHE A 77 -6.30 2.53 -2.86
N SER A 78 -6.09 2.46 -1.54
CA SER A 78 -6.17 1.19 -0.79
C SER A 78 -7.58 0.60 -0.79
N CYS A 79 -8.61 1.42 -0.53
CA CYS A 79 -10.01 0.99 -0.60
C CYS A 79 -10.37 0.46 -1.99
N SER A 80 -10.00 1.21 -3.04
CA SER A 80 -10.21 0.79 -4.43
C SER A 80 -9.49 -0.53 -4.72
N ARG A 81 -8.20 -0.61 -4.39
CA ARG A 81 -7.38 -1.79 -4.66
C ARG A 81 -7.97 -3.05 -4.03
N MET A 82 -8.40 -3.01 -2.77
CA MET A 82 -9.06 -4.16 -2.12
C MET A 82 -10.32 -4.62 -2.85
N LEU A 83 -11.09 -3.70 -3.44
CA LEU A 83 -12.27 -4.04 -4.24
C LEU A 83 -11.92 -4.69 -5.57
N PHE A 84 -10.76 -4.34 -6.13
CA PHE A 84 -10.30 -4.80 -7.42
C PHE A 84 -9.25 -5.95 -7.36
N GLU A 85 -8.81 -6.38 -6.19
CA GLU A 85 -7.87 -7.50 -6.02
C GLU A 85 -8.40 -8.79 -6.65
N GLU A 86 -7.57 -9.53 -7.39
CA GLU A 86 -7.98 -10.76 -8.09
C GLU A 86 -8.62 -11.81 -7.16
N SER A 87 -8.21 -11.85 -5.89
CA SER A 87 -8.76 -12.74 -4.86
C SER A 87 -10.07 -12.23 -4.23
N ASN A 88 -10.53 -11.03 -4.57
CA ASN A 88 -11.77 -10.49 -4.05
C ASN A 88 -12.96 -10.83 -4.95
N ASP A 89 -13.59 -11.97 -4.64
CA ASP A 89 -14.84 -12.44 -5.26
C ASP A 89 -16.10 -11.92 -4.55
N CYS A 90 -15.97 -11.12 -3.49
CA CYS A 90 -17.11 -10.67 -2.69
C CYS A 90 -18.08 -9.74 -3.43
N ASN A 91 -17.65 -9.18 -4.57
CA ASN A 91 -18.48 -8.33 -5.43
C ASN A 91 -18.86 -9.00 -6.76
N ASN A 92 -18.47 -10.26 -6.99
CA ASN A 92 -18.80 -11.00 -8.21
C ASN A 92 -20.24 -11.55 -8.14
N ILE A 93 -21.05 -11.24 -9.16
CA ILE A 93 -22.45 -11.68 -9.28
C ILE A 93 -22.51 -13.13 -9.82
N SER A 94 -21.80 -14.07 -9.21
CA SER A 94 -21.86 -15.49 -9.60
C SER A 94 -23.17 -16.19 -9.18
N ASN A 95 -24.18 -15.44 -8.69
CA ASN A 95 -25.57 -15.90 -8.54
C ASN A 95 -26.53 -15.40 -9.66
N ARG A 96 -26.07 -14.76 -10.75
CA ARG A 96 -26.98 -14.25 -11.81
C ARG A 96 -26.57 -14.49 -13.27
N GLY A 97 -25.65 -15.40 -13.56
CA GLY A 97 -25.58 -16.06 -14.87
C GLY A 97 -25.31 -15.20 -16.12
N VAL A 98 -24.68 -14.02 -16.01
CA VAL A 98 -24.16 -13.25 -17.17
C VAL A 98 -22.90 -12.50 -16.76
N GLU A 99 -21.80 -12.73 -17.50
CA GLU A 99 -20.48 -12.06 -17.55
C GLU A 99 -19.82 -11.45 -16.29
N LEU A 100 -18.52 -11.72 -16.13
CA LEU A 100 -17.54 -11.37 -15.07
C LEU A 100 -17.36 -9.87 -14.75
N SER A 101 -18.35 -9.01 -14.95
CA SER A 101 -18.21 -7.59 -14.63
C SER A 101 -18.47 -7.35 -13.13
N ARG A 102 -17.51 -6.74 -12.43
CA ARG A 102 -17.69 -6.03 -11.16
C ARG A 102 -18.58 -4.78 -11.35
N SER A 103 -19.66 -4.89 -12.12
CA SER A 103 -20.46 -3.79 -12.68
C SER A 103 -21.01 -2.79 -11.68
N ASN A 104 -20.98 -3.09 -10.38
CA ASN A 104 -21.45 -2.21 -9.30
C ASN A 104 -20.32 -1.56 -8.49
N VAL A 105 -19.04 -1.86 -8.77
CA VAL A 105 -17.92 -1.17 -8.12
C VAL A 105 -17.57 0.06 -8.95
N ILE A 106 -17.75 1.24 -8.37
CA ILE A 106 -17.35 2.50 -9.01
C ILE A 106 -15.81 2.59 -8.95
N PRO A 107 -15.09 2.70 -10.08
CA PRO A 107 -13.64 2.85 -10.09
C PRO A 107 -13.20 4.21 -9.54
N ILE A 108 -11.92 4.34 -9.17
CA ILE A 108 -11.34 5.66 -8.85
C ILE A 108 -10.99 6.40 -10.13
N CYS A 109 -10.88 7.72 -10.05
CA CYS A 109 -10.49 8.53 -11.18
C CYS A 109 -9.03 8.29 -11.55
N LYS A 110 -8.72 8.33 -12.84
CA LYS A 110 -7.36 8.13 -13.33
C LYS A 110 -6.40 9.16 -12.75
N THR A 111 -6.82 10.41 -12.70
CA THR A 111 -6.10 11.52 -12.06
C THR A 111 -5.77 11.25 -10.59
N THR A 112 -6.71 10.69 -9.82
CA THR A 112 -6.50 10.30 -8.41
C THR A 112 -5.49 9.16 -8.29
N CYS A 113 -5.62 8.13 -9.13
CA CYS A 113 -4.70 7.01 -9.13
C CYS A 113 -3.27 7.45 -9.49
N GLU A 114 -3.14 8.30 -10.51
CA GLU A 114 -1.88 8.90 -10.92
C GLU A 114 -1.31 9.83 -9.85
N ALA A 115 -2.14 10.55 -9.09
CA ALA A 115 -1.68 11.37 -7.99
C ALA A 115 -1.09 10.52 -6.84
N TYR A 116 -1.73 9.39 -6.49
CA TYR A 116 -1.14 8.41 -5.56
C TYR A 116 0.21 7.91 -6.07
N PHE A 117 0.26 7.42 -7.32
CA PHE A 117 1.49 6.98 -7.98
C PHE A 117 2.60 8.04 -7.93
N ASN A 118 2.27 9.28 -8.30
CA ASN A 118 3.25 10.37 -8.37
C ASN A 118 3.76 10.76 -6.98
N SER A 119 2.90 10.75 -5.95
CA SER A 119 3.30 11.03 -4.58
C SER A 119 4.26 9.96 -4.03
N LEU A 120 4.00 8.67 -4.29
CA LEU A 120 4.90 7.58 -3.92
C LEU A 120 6.21 7.65 -4.70
N ARG A 121 6.14 7.92 -6.01
CA ARG A 121 7.33 8.11 -6.86
C ARG A 121 8.19 9.26 -6.35
N SER A 122 7.58 10.36 -5.90
CA SER A 122 8.29 11.48 -5.30
C SER A 122 9.04 11.07 -4.03
N ILE A 123 8.42 10.25 -3.17
CA ILE A 123 9.08 9.71 -1.96
C ILE A 123 10.27 8.82 -2.35
N PHE A 124 10.08 7.90 -3.30
CA PHE A 124 11.14 6.99 -3.74
C PHE A 124 12.32 7.69 -4.43
N ASN A 125 12.09 8.84 -5.05
CA ASN A 125 13.12 9.61 -5.74
C ASN A 125 13.81 10.67 -4.86
N ASP A 126 13.31 10.92 -3.64
CA ASP A 126 14.00 11.81 -2.69
C ASP A 126 15.17 11.06 -2.04
N GLU A 127 16.40 11.34 -2.45
CA GLU A 127 17.59 10.68 -1.91
C GLU A 127 17.79 10.87 -0.40
N ASN A 128 17.18 11.89 0.22
CA ASN A 128 17.23 12.09 1.67
C ASN A 128 16.28 11.15 2.42
N GLN A 129 15.30 10.57 1.73
CA GLN A 129 14.36 9.60 2.26
C GLN A 129 14.69 8.19 1.74
N CYS A 130 14.89 8.04 0.44
CA CYS A 130 15.05 6.77 -0.25
C CYS A 130 16.36 6.78 -1.06
N PRO A 131 17.51 6.49 -0.43
CA PRO A 131 18.82 6.51 -1.09
C PRO A 131 18.88 5.52 -2.25
N LEU A 132 19.65 5.88 -3.29
CA LEU A 132 19.87 5.07 -4.50
C LEU A 132 21.14 4.18 -4.44
N SER A 133 21.95 4.34 -3.39
CA SER A 133 23.19 3.57 -3.22
C SER A 133 23.42 3.23 -1.75
N SER A 134 24.15 2.15 -1.50
CA SER A 134 24.58 1.76 -0.15
C SER A 134 25.38 2.85 0.54
N LYS A 135 26.18 3.61 -0.20
CA LYS A 135 26.92 4.75 0.34
C LYS A 135 25.97 5.82 0.90
N SER A 136 24.96 6.22 0.13
CA SER A 136 23.96 7.20 0.59
C SER A 136 23.11 6.63 1.74
N TYR A 137 22.78 5.34 1.68
CA TYR A 137 22.05 4.65 2.74
C TYR A 137 22.81 4.62 4.07
N ILE A 138 24.09 4.22 4.07
CA ILE A 138 24.91 4.20 5.29
C ILE A 138 25.06 5.59 5.88
N LYS A 139 25.24 6.64 5.05
CA LYS A 139 25.27 8.03 5.52
C LYS A 139 23.98 8.41 6.26
N LEU A 140 22.82 8.09 5.70
CA LEU A 140 21.53 8.34 6.34
C LEU A 140 21.32 7.47 7.58
N LEU A 141 21.74 6.21 7.53
CA LEU A 141 21.65 5.29 8.66
C LEU A 141 22.44 5.81 9.87
N ILE A 142 23.67 6.26 9.66
CA ILE A 142 24.51 6.86 10.72
C ILE A 142 23.87 8.13 11.26
N LYS A 143 23.35 9.00 10.37
CA LYS A 143 22.67 10.25 10.76
C LYS A 143 21.42 9.98 11.62
N ASN A 144 20.64 8.93 11.29
CA ASN A 144 19.39 8.61 11.97
C ASN A 144 19.59 7.73 13.23
N ASN A 145 20.63 6.89 13.28
CA ASN A 145 20.91 5.97 14.39
C ASN A 145 22.22 6.33 15.12
N ALA A 146 22.28 7.55 15.66
CA ALA A 146 23.46 8.21 16.23
C ALA A 146 24.23 7.47 17.37
N LYS A 147 23.96 6.19 17.68
CA LYS A 147 24.51 5.52 18.88
C LYS A 147 24.89 4.04 18.81
N THR A 148 24.79 3.33 17.67
CA THR A 148 24.95 1.86 17.71
C THR A 148 25.77 1.23 16.60
N ILE A 149 26.39 2.01 15.72
CA ILE A 149 27.26 1.49 14.64
C ILE A 149 28.69 1.86 15.00
N LEU A 150 29.30 1.16 15.97
CA LEU A 150 30.64 1.52 16.48
C LEU A 150 31.72 0.44 16.36
N ASP A 151 31.46 -0.69 15.70
CA ASP A 151 32.49 -1.74 15.55
C ASP A 151 32.92 -2.00 14.09
N LYS A 152 32.29 -1.37 13.09
CA LYS A 152 32.60 -1.54 11.66
C LYS A 152 32.89 -0.20 10.98
N ASN A 153 33.87 -0.20 10.06
CA ASN A 153 34.13 0.97 9.23
C ASN A 153 33.09 1.09 8.09
N ASP A 154 32.99 2.28 7.49
CA ASP A 154 31.99 2.59 6.46
C ASP A 154 32.09 1.66 5.24
N GLU A 155 33.29 1.26 4.82
CA GLU A 155 33.49 0.38 3.66
C GLU A 155 32.89 -1.01 3.87
N GLU A 156 33.08 -1.58 5.06
CA GLU A 156 32.50 -2.88 5.41
C GLU A 156 30.97 -2.82 5.44
N LEU A 157 30.41 -1.72 5.98
CA LEU A 157 28.96 -1.51 6.02
C LEU A 157 28.36 -1.35 4.63
N ILE A 158 29.02 -0.61 3.74
CA ILE A 158 28.59 -0.47 2.34
C ILE A 158 28.52 -1.84 1.68
N ARG A 159 29.60 -2.64 1.77
CA ARG A 159 29.66 -3.98 1.15
C ARG A 159 28.57 -4.91 1.66
N LEU A 160 28.24 -4.84 2.95
CA LEU A 160 27.19 -5.66 3.57
C LEU A 160 25.78 -5.25 3.14
N ASN A 161 25.59 -4.01 2.69
CA ASN A 161 24.27 -3.46 2.34
C ASN A 161 24.00 -3.38 0.83
N ASP A 162 24.97 -3.63 -0.05
CA ASP A 162 24.76 -3.60 -1.51
C ASP A 162 23.63 -4.51 -1.98
N ALA A 163 23.59 -5.75 -1.51
CA ALA A 163 22.51 -6.68 -1.87
C ALA A 163 21.14 -6.20 -1.34
N TYR A 164 21.12 -5.60 -0.15
CA TYR A 164 19.91 -5.07 0.46
C TYR A 164 19.37 -3.88 -0.34
N ILE A 165 20.22 -2.90 -0.69
CA ILE A 165 19.81 -1.73 -1.45
C ILE A 165 19.38 -2.10 -2.88
N ASN A 166 20.07 -3.04 -3.53
CA ASN A 166 19.63 -3.53 -4.84
C ASN A 166 18.24 -4.19 -4.76
N LYS A 167 17.98 -4.99 -3.72
CA LYS A 167 16.64 -5.59 -3.50
C LYS A 167 15.59 -4.52 -3.25
N ALA A 168 15.90 -3.52 -2.43
CA ALA A 168 15.01 -2.40 -2.13
C ALA A 168 14.67 -1.58 -3.38
N LEU A 169 15.66 -1.26 -4.23
CA LEU A 169 15.45 -0.56 -5.50
C LEU A 169 14.53 -1.34 -6.44
N ASN A 170 14.75 -2.64 -6.58
CA ASN A 170 13.87 -3.50 -7.37
C ASN A 170 12.44 -3.52 -6.80
N ALA A 171 12.29 -3.54 -5.48
CA ALA A 171 10.97 -3.47 -4.83
C ALA A 171 10.25 -2.15 -5.10
N ARG A 172 10.97 -1.01 -5.09
CA ARG A 172 10.43 0.32 -5.44
C ARG A 172 9.93 0.34 -6.89
N ILE A 173 10.76 -0.11 -7.83
CA ILE A 173 10.42 -0.16 -9.27
C ILE A 173 9.19 -1.03 -9.48
N LYS A 174 9.19 -2.26 -8.96
CA LYS A 174 8.06 -3.18 -9.08
C LYS A 174 6.78 -2.61 -8.49
N THR A 175 6.86 -1.94 -7.34
CA THR A 175 5.69 -1.31 -6.71
C THR A 175 5.10 -0.22 -7.60
N LEU A 176 5.94 0.63 -8.19
CA LEU A 176 5.50 1.66 -9.13
C LEU A 176 4.90 1.05 -10.41
N GLU A 177 5.50 0.00 -10.95
CA GLU A 177 4.97 -0.73 -12.11
C GLU A 177 3.59 -1.34 -11.82
N ASP A 178 3.42 -2.00 -10.66
CA ASP A 178 2.16 -2.59 -10.22
C ASP A 178 1.06 -1.52 -10.07
N ILE A 179 1.39 -0.37 -9.47
CA ILE A 179 0.44 0.75 -9.32
C ILE A 179 0.09 1.34 -10.70
N SER A 180 1.08 1.55 -11.57
CA SER A 180 0.85 2.07 -12.92
C SER A 180 -0.06 1.14 -13.73
N LYS A 181 0.18 -0.18 -13.66
CA LYS A 181 -0.68 -1.20 -14.26
C LYS A 181 -2.10 -1.12 -13.69
N TYR A 182 -2.23 -1.05 -12.36
CA TYR A 182 -3.52 -0.91 -11.70
C TYR A 182 -4.29 0.34 -12.19
N CYS A 183 -3.64 1.50 -12.25
CA CYS A 183 -4.26 2.72 -12.74
C CYS A 183 -4.74 2.57 -14.18
N ASN A 184 -3.97 1.92 -15.04
CA ASN A 184 -4.39 1.72 -16.43
C ASN A 184 -5.55 0.73 -16.58
N GLU A 185 -5.65 -0.27 -15.69
CA GLU A 185 -6.66 -1.34 -15.79
C GLU A 185 -7.97 -1.02 -15.05
N TYR A 186 -7.90 -0.34 -13.90
CA TYR A 186 -9.00 -0.24 -12.94
C TYR A 186 -9.38 1.21 -12.57
N SER A 187 -8.87 2.20 -13.30
CA SER A 187 -9.30 3.60 -13.17
C SER A 187 -9.87 4.13 -14.49
N THR A 188 -10.62 5.23 -14.42
CA THR A 188 -11.31 5.82 -15.59
C THR A 188 -11.35 7.35 -15.48
N GLU A 189 -11.64 8.03 -16.59
CA GLU A 189 -11.83 9.49 -16.63
C GLU A 189 -13.27 9.90 -16.29
N ASP A 190 -14.25 9.02 -16.54
CA ASP A 190 -15.69 9.31 -16.39
C ASP A 190 -16.35 8.41 -15.34
N ASN A 191 -17.31 8.96 -14.58
CA ASN A 191 -18.09 8.25 -13.55
C ASN A 191 -17.21 7.52 -12.51
N CYS A 192 -16.32 8.27 -11.87
CA CYS A 192 -15.31 7.75 -10.96
C CYS A 192 -15.25 8.50 -9.62
N ILE A 193 -14.61 7.87 -8.64
CA ILE A 193 -14.36 8.45 -7.32
C ILE A 193 -13.04 9.22 -7.33
N ASN A 194 -13.10 10.52 -7.01
CA ASN A 194 -11.90 11.36 -6.93
C ASN A 194 -11.14 11.17 -5.61
N ASP A 195 -11.86 10.96 -4.51
CA ASP A 195 -11.29 10.83 -3.18
C ASP A 195 -12.33 10.34 -2.16
N VAL A 196 -11.85 9.75 -1.08
CA VAL A 196 -12.64 9.50 0.13
C VAL A 196 -12.62 10.73 1.06
N VAL A 197 -13.67 10.91 1.84
CA VAL A 197 -13.88 12.12 2.68
C VAL A 197 -12.72 12.40 3.65
N ASP A 198 -12.10 11.35 4.21
CA ASP A 198 -10.98 11.48 5.15
C ASP A 198 -9.70 12.07 4.50
N GLU A 199 -9.61 12.10 3.17
CA GLU A 199 -8.46 12.68 2.45
C GLU A 199 -8.69 14.14 2.01
N ARG A 200 -9.95 14.60 1.93
CA ARG A 200 -10.31 16.00 1.61
C ARG A 200 -9.82 17.00 2.64
N ASN A 201 -9.55 16.54 3.87
CA ASN A 201 -9.08 17.38 4.97
C ASN A 201 -7.57 17.26 5.22
N PHE A 202 -6.86 16.43 4.45
CA PHE A 202 -5.41 16.26 4.56
C PHE A 202 -4.70 17.18 3.56
N CYS A 203 -4.69 18.49 3.84
CA CYS A 203 -3.62 19.34 3.32
C CYS A 203 -2.34 18.96 4.08
N GLY A 204 -1.50 18.13 3.46
CA GLY A 204 -0.16 17.83 3.97
C GLY A 204 0.68 19.08 4.18
#